data_AF-Q2CIG5-F1
#
_entry.id   AF-Q2CIG5-F1
#
_cell.length_a   1.000
_cell.length_b   1.000
_cell.length_c   1.000
_cell.angle_alpha   90.00
_cell.angle_beta   90.00
_cell.angle_gamma   90.00
#
_symmetry.space_group_name_H-M   'P 1'
#
loop_
_entity.id
_entity.type
_entity.pdbx_description
1 polymer ?
#
loop_
_entity_poly.entity_id
_entity_poly.type
_entity_poly.pdbx_seq_one_letter_code
_entity_poly.pdbx_strand_id
1 'polypeptide(L)'
;MTTLRQRWGEVTEGERARAAAYGLVAVIGAVMSFLVIQRLDADVRGPLHPLTFYEFWQIAAGAIGAAAALRLSGEMFGQPGLRGWKSAAMGVLFVSFVGALIAGTLVLPLYGTMFGPFSLAVALAGSPILALAWVSHLFGAHWLMRRWRDERDSIFRHESAEPREPAPAAVIVETTPRPPPPPPRPELPADLAIYADPR
;
A
#
# COMPACT_ATOMS: atom_id res chain seq x y z
N MET A 1 -5.22 16.48 36.52
CA MET A 1 -5.92 16.27 35.22
C MET A 1 -5.03 16.74 34.06
N THR A 2 -3.84 16.12 33.89
CA THR A 2 -2.78 16.67 33.01
C THR A 2 -2.19 15.64 32.05
N THR A 3 -2.81 14.46 31.91
CA THR A 3 -2.24 13.31 31.20
C THR A 3 -2.88 13.00 29.84
N LEU A 4 -4.05 13.57 29.51
CA LEU A 4 -4.71 13.32 28.22
C LEU A 4 -4.20 14.22 27.09
N ARG A 5 -3.74 15.44 27.38
CA ARG A 5 -3.24 16.39 26.36
C ARG A 5 -1.82 16.06 25.86
N GLN A 6 -0.99 15.43 26.71
CA GLN A 6 0.35 14.97 26.32
C GLN A 6 0.31 13.74 25.40
N ARG A 7 -0.74 12.90 25.51
CA ARG A 7 -0.91 11.71 24.67
C ARG A 7 -1.23 12.02 23.20
N TRP A 8 -1.56 13.27 22.90
CA TRP A 8 -1.92 13.78 21.56
C TRP A 8 -0.82 14.66 20.95
N GLY A 9 0.32 14.82 21.64
CA GLY A 9 1.26 15.92 21.39
C GLY A 9 2.32 15.69 20.32
N GLU A 10 2.64 14.46 19.96
CA GLU A 10 3.77 14.21 19.06
C GLU A 10 3.31 13.41 17.84
N VAL A 11 2.69 14.11 16.88
CA VAL A 11 2.51 13.59 15.52
C VAL A 11 3.89 13.20 15.00
N THR A 12 4.09 11.90 14.80
CA THR A 12 5.38 11.33 14.41
C THR A 12 5.78 11.83 13.02
N GLU A 13 7.07 11.76 12.68
CA GLU A 13 7.56 12.21 11.38
C GLU A 13 6.87 11.47 10.23
N GLY A 14 6.66 10.16 10.39
CA GLY A 14 5.94 9.30 9.46
C GLY A 14 4.47 9.68 9.33
N GLU A 15 3.78 10.03 10.42
CA GLU A 15 2.40 10.52 10.35
C GLU A 15 2.31 11.85 9.59
N ARG A 16 3.27 12.77 9.80
CA ARG A 16 3.38 14.01 9.01
C ARG A 16 3.67 13.71 7.55
N ALA A 17 4.55 12.77 7.25
CA ALA A 17 4.88 12.38 5.87
C ALA A 17 3.65 11.79 5.16
N ARG A 18 2.88 10.95 5.85
CA ARG A 18 1.61 10.43 5.34
C ARG A 18 0.62 11.56 5.08
N ALA A 19 0.39 12.44 6.04
CA ALA A 19 -0.50 13.59 5.86
C ALA A 19 -0.06 14.47 4.68
N ALA A 20 1.25 14.72 4.54
CA ALA A 20 1.82 15.45 3.42
C ALA A 20 1.61 14.73 2.08
N ALA A 21 1.69 13.40 2.04
CA ALA A 21 1.42 12.62 0.83
C ALA A 21 -0.04 12.78 0.38
N TYR A 22 -0.99 12.66 1.31
CA TYR A 22 -2.41 12.90 1.02
C TYR A 22 -2.67 14.35 0.61
N GLY A 23 -2.08 15.32 1.31
CA GLY A 23 -2.19 16.73 0.98
C GLY A 23 -1.65 17.06 -0.42
N LEU A 24 -0.45 16.54 -0.75
CA LEU A 24 0.15 16.71 -2.07
C LEU A 24 -0.75 16.16 -3.18
N VAL A 25 -1.22 14.91 -3.03
CA VAL A 25 -2.07 14.27 -4.04
C VAL A 25 -3.44 14.96 -4.13
N ALA A 26 -4.02 15.42 -3.02
CA ALA A 26 -5.27 16.17 -3.02
C ALA A 26 -5.13 17.52 -3.75
N VAL A 27 -4.08 18.29 -3.45
CA VAL A 27 -3.83 19.59 -4.09
C VAL A 27 -3.59 19.43 -5.59
N ILE A 28 -2.73 18.48 -5.98
CA ILE A 28 -2.48 18.23 -7.41
C ILE A 28 -3.73 17.68 -8.10
N GLY A 29 -4.51 16.82 -7.44
CA GLY A 29 -5.82 16.36 -7.94
C GLY A 29 -6.81 17.50 -8.21
N ALA A 30 -6.88 18.47 -7.29
CA ALA A 30 -7.67 19.70 -7.47
C ALA A 30 -7.18 20.51 -8.70
N VAL A 31 -5.88 20.75 -8.80
CA VAL A 31 -5.28 21.48 -9.94
C VAL A 31 -5.54 20.76 -11.25
N MET A 32 -5.39 19.44 -11.29
CA MET A 32 -5.69 18.65 -12.49
C MET A 32 -7.15 18.74 -12.89
N SER A 33 -8.07 18.61 -11.94
CA SER A 33 -9.50 18.76 -12.21
C SER A 33 -9.79 20.12 -12.86
N PHE A 34 -9.22 21.20 -12.31
CA PHE A 34 -9.33 22.53 -12.89
C PHE A 34 -8.76 22.62 -14.31
N LEU A 35 -7.55 22.10 -14.54
CA LEU A 35 -6.90 22.14 -15.85
C LEU A 35 -7.63 21.32 -16.91
N VAL A 36 -8.25 20.20 -16.53
CA VAL A 36 -9.07 19.39 -17.43
C VAL A 36 -10.30 20.18 -17.89
N ILE A 37 -10.98 20.89 -16.99
CA ILE A 37 -12.13 21.75 -17.35
C ILE A 37 -11.70 22.86 -18.29
N GLN A 38 -10.63 23.58 -17.93
CA GLN A 38 -10.15 24.71 -18.73
C GLN A 38 -9.78 24.31 -20.15
N ARG A 39 -9.36 23.05 -20.37
CA ARG A 39 -9.10 22.52 -21.71
C ARG A 39 -10.36 22.11 -22.47
N LEU A 40 -11.41 21.68 -21.77
CA LEU A 40 -12.69 21.32 -22.37
C LEU A 40 -13.52 22.56 -22.73
N ASP A 41 -13.46 23.61 -21.91
CA ASP A 41 -14.22 24.85 -22.07
C ASP A 41 -13.42 25.99 -22.76
N ALA A 42 -12.20 25.70 -23.24
CA ALA A 42 -11.27 26.68 -23.80
C ALA A 42 -11.87 27.54 -24.93
N ASP A 43 -12.83 27.00 -25.68
CA ASP A 43 -13.47 27.69 -26.81
C ASP A 43 -14.68 28.55 -26.40
N VAL A 44 -15.19 28.41 -25.16
CA VAL A 44 -16.48 28.99 -24.75
C VAL A 44 -16.32 30.09 -23.69
N ARG A 45 -15.31 30.01 -22.83
CA ARG A 45 -15.13 30.96 -21.70
C ARG A 45 -13.76 31.63 -21.77
N GLY A 46 -13.75 32.97 -21.76
CA GLY A 46 -12.52 33.75 -21.67
C GLY A 46 -11.79 33.57 -20.32
N PRO A 47 -10.48 33.87 -20.25
CA PRO A 47 -9.60 33.56 -19.11
C PRO A 47 -9.91 34.31 -17.80
N LEU A 48 -10.87 35.23 -17.79
CA LEU A 48 -11.20 36.10 -16.65
C LEU A 48 -12.61 35.84 -16.08
N HIS A 49 -13.24 34.73 -16.43
CA HIS A 49 -14.56 34.42 -15.89
C HIS A 49 -14.46 34.02 -14.40
N PRO A 50 -15.28 34.58 -13.50
CA PRO A 50 -15.27 34.20 -12.09
C PRO A 50 -15.65 32.72 -11.91
N LEU A 51 -15.01 32.08 -10.94
CA LEU A 51 -15.32 30.70 -10.56
C LEU A 51 -16.74 30.60 -10.01
N THR A 52 -17.56 29.85 -10.71
CA THR A 52 -18.89 29.41 -10.31
C THR A 52 -18.80 28.34 -9.21
N PHE A 53 -19.89 28.18 -8.47
CA PHE A 53 -20.00 27.12 -7.46
C PHE A 53 -19.74 25.71 -8.03
N TYR A 54 -20.11 25.48 -9.29
CA TYR A 54 -19.87 24.22 -9.98
C TYR A 54 -18.38 23.94 -10.20
N GLU A 55 -17.61 24.94 -10.63
CA GLU A 55 -16.15 24.79 -10.79
C GLU A 55 -15.46 24.55 -9.45
N PHE A 56 -15.89 25.23 -8.38
CA PHE A 56 -15.41 24.93 -7.02
C PHE A 56 -15.70 23.49 -6.59
N TRP A 57 -16.92 23.01 -6.84
CA TRP A 57 -17.28 21.62 -6.54
C TRP A 57 -16.43 20.64 -7.34
N GLN A 58 -16.14 20.93 -8.61
CA GLN A 58 -15.33 20.07 -9.45
C GLN A 58 -13.86 20.01 -9.01
N ILE A 59 -13.30 21.13 -8.54
CA ILE A 59 -11.97 21.18 -7.93
C ILE A 59 -11.95 20.33 -6.66
N ALA A 60 -12.95 20.48 -5.79
CA ALA A 60 -13.07 19.70 -4.56
C ALA A 60 -13.23 18.20 -4.85
N ALA A 61 -14.06 17.82 -5.84
CA ALA A 61 -14.23 16.44 -6.29
C ALA A 61 -12.91 15.84 -6.80
N GLY A 62 -12.09 16.62 -7.51
CA GLY A 62 -10.74 16.23 -7.94
C GLY A 62 -9.81 15.92 -6.76
N ALA A 63 -9.79 16.79 -5.75
CA ALA A 63 -9.01 16.58 -4.54
C ALA A 63 -9.44 15.33 -3.76
N ILE A 64 -10.77 15.18 -3.56
CA ILE A 64 -11.36 14.03 -2.86
C ILE A 64 -11.06 12.75 -3.62
N GLY A 65 -11.27 12.72 -4.93
CA GLY A 65 -11.02 11.56 -5.78
C GLY A 65 -9.57 11.11 -5.74
N ALA A 66 -8.62 12.03 -5.88
CA ALA A 66 -7.19 11.71 -5.84
C ALA A 66 -6.75 11.18 -4.46
N ALA A 67 -7.18 11.83 -3.37
CA ALA A 67 -6.88 11.38 -2.00
C ALA A 67 -7.51 10.02 -1.68
N ALA A 68 -8.77 9.81 -2.07
CA ALA A 68 -9.47 8.54 -1.89
C ALA A 68 -8.81 7.41 -2.70
N ALA A 69 -8.40 7.69 -3.93
CA ALA A 69 -7.70 6.71 -4.76
C ALA A 69 -6.33 6.34 -4.17
N LEU A 70 -5.58 7.30 -3.62
CA LEU A 70 -4.36 7.00 -2.87
C LEU A 70 -4.67 6.11 -1.66
N ARG A 71 -5.76 6.37 -0.93
CA ARG A 71 -6.19 5.52 0.19
C ARG A 71 -6.54 4.10 -0.23
N LEU A 72 -7.17 3.94 -1.39
CA LEU A 72 -7.58 2.65 -1.96
C LEU A 72 -6.43 1.88 -2.58
N SER A 73 -5.36 2.55 -3.01
CA SER A 73 -4.15 1.92 -3.53
C SER A 73 -3.43 1.05 -2.49
N GLY A 74 -3.74 1.24 -1.20
CA GLY A 74 -3.29 0.38 -0.11
C GLY A 74 -1.77 0.22 -0.07
N GLU A 75 -1.31 -0.99 -0.40
CA GLU A 75 0.11 -1.36 -0.28
C GLU A 75 1.00 -0.87 -1.42
N MET A 76 0.43 -0.37 -2.51
CA MET A 76 1.17 -0.07 -3.74
C MET A 76 2.20 1.06 -3.61
N PHE A 77 1.99 1.97 -2.65
CA PHE A 77 2.87 3.12 -2.41
C PHE A 77 3.64 2.98 -1.10
N GLY A 78 4.95 3.25 -1.10
CA GLY A 78 5.79 3.25 0.09
C GLY A 78 6.57 1.96 0.35
N GLN A 79 6.46 0.94 -0.51
CA GLN A 79 7.26 -0.28 -0.39
C GLN A 79 8.74 0.00 -0.72
N PRO A 80 9.72 -0.51 0.04
CA PRO A 80 11.12 -0.36 -0.27
C PRO A 80 11.58 -1.29 -1.42
N GLY A 81 12.72 -0.96 -2.04
CA GLY A 81 13.40 -1.79 -3.03
C GLY A 81 12.75 -1.83 -4.42
N LEU A 82 13.31 -2.65 -5.33
CA LEU A 82 12.88 -2.74 -6.74
C LEU A 82 11.43 -3.20 -6.90
N ARG A 83 10.97 -4.12 -6.04
CA ARG A 83 9.57 -4.57 -6.04
C ARG A 83 8.63 -3.42 -5.68
N GLY A 84 9.05 -2.54 -4.79
CA GLY A 84 8.28 -1.36 -4.40
C GLY A 84 8.13 -0.34 -5.53
N TRP A 85 9.19 -0.10 -6.31
CA TRP A 85 9.11 0.77 -7.49
C TRP A 85 8.19 0.22 -8.58
N LYS A 86 8.21 -1.09 -8.84
CA LYS A 86 7.26 -1.74 -9.77
C LYS A 86 5.82 -1.61 -9.27
N SER A 87 5.60 -1.81 -7.97
CA SER A 87 4.29 -1.64 -7.35
C SER A 87 3.81 -0.19 -7.41
N ALA A 88 4.71 0.78 -7.23
CA ALA A 88 4.43 2.20 -7.37
C ALA A 88 3.99 2.57 -8.79
N ALA A 89 4.66 2.02 -9.81
CA ALA A 89 4.29 2.25 -11.20
C ALA A 89 2.87 1.74 -11.49
N MET A 90 2.51 0.55 -10.98
CA MET A 90 1.13 0.06 -11.06
C MET A 90 0.17 0.94 -10.25
N GLY A 91 0.64 1.44 -9.09
CA GLY A 91 -0.09 2.36 -8.23
C GLY A 91 -0.41 3.68 -8.92
N VAL A 92 0.48 4.20 -9.75
CA VAL A 92 0.24 5.41 -10.56
C VAL A 92 -0.94 5.19 -11.49
N LEU A 93 -0.98 4.07 -12.22
CA LEU A 93 -2.09 3.74 -13.11
C LEU A 93 -3.39 3.57 -12.34
N PHE A 94 -3.34 2.83 -11.23
CA PHE A 94 -4.50 2.59 -10.36
C PHE A 94 -5.06 3.88 -9.77
N VAL A 95 -4.22 4.73 -9.18
CA VAL A 95 -4.63 6.00 -8.57
C VAL A 95 -5.17 6.96 -9.62
N SER A 96 -4.57 7.01 -10.81
CA SER A 96 -5.06 7.83 -11.92
C SER A 96 -6.47 7.40 -12.34
N PHE A 97 -6.66 6.10 -12.57
CA PHE A 97 -7.93 5.55 -13.01
C PHE A 97 -9.03 5.70 -11.94
N VAL A 98 -8.76 5.22 -10.72
CA VAL A 98 -9.73 5.25 -9.62
C VAL A 98 -10.01 6.68 -9.17
N GLY A 99 -8.99 7.54 -9.15
CA GLY A 99 -9.14 8.95 -8.77
C GLY A 99 -10.01 9.70 -9.76
N ALA A 100 -9.77 9.50 -11.06
CA ALA A 100 -10.61 10.09 -12.12
C ALA A 100 -12.03 9.54 -12.11
N LEU A 101 -12.21 8.24 -11.82
CA LEU A 101 -13.53 7.61 -11.68
C LEU A 101 -14.31 8.23 -10.51
N ILE A 102 -13.70 8.34 -9.33
CA ILE A 102 -14.35 8.94 -8.15
C ILE A 102 -14.66 10.42 -8.40
N ALA A 103 -13.67 11.19 -8.85
CA ALA A 103 -13.85 12.61 -9.14
C ALA A 103 -14.94 12.84 -10.19
N GLY A 104 -14.91 12.10 -11.30
CA GLY A 104 -15.93 12.18 -12.33
C GLY A 104 -17.31 11.85 -11.78
N THR A 105 -17.45 10.76 -11.01
CA THR A 105 -18.73 10.35 -10.41
C THR A 105 -19.30 11.41 -9.46
N LEU A 106 -18.45 12.11 -8.70
CA LEU A 106 -18.86 13.20 -7.80
C LEU A 106 -19.35 14.44 -8.56
N VAL A 107 -18.78 14.71 -9.74
CA VAL A 107 -19.17 15.85 -10.58
C VAL A 107 -20.45 15.57 -11.34
N LEU A 108 -20.50 14.41 -12.00
CA LEU A 108 -21.62 13.94 -12.80
C LEU A 108 -21.93 12.49 -12.42
N PRO A 109 -22.94 12.25 -11.58
CA PRO A 109 -23.39 10.90 -11.29
C PRO A 109 -23.71 10.14 -12.59
N LEU A 110 -23.34 8.86 -12.63
CA LEU A 110 -23.43 7.98 -13.80
C LEU A 110 -22.48 8.34 -14.95
N TYR A 111 -22.62 9.51 -15.58
CA TYR A 111 -21.81 9.89 -16.76
C TYR A 111 -20.33 10.10 -16.44
N GLY A 112 -20.04 10.59 -15.25
CA GLY A 112 -18.68 10.86 -14.80
C GLY A 112 -17.82 9.62 -14.60
N THR A 113 -18.41 8.43 -14.45
CA THR A 113 -17.65 7.18 -14.31
C THR A 113 -16.86 6.83 -15.57
N MET A 114 -17.40 7.14 -16.75
CA MET A 114 -16.74 6.98 -18.04
C MET A 114 -15.96 8.24 -18.42
N PHE A 115 -16.58 9.41 -18.22
CA PHE A 115 -16.02 10.67 -18.68
C PHE A 115 -14.78 11.09 -17.89
N GLY A 116 -14.73 10.81 -16.58
CA GLY A 116 -13.60 11.17 -15.72
C GLY A 116 -12.28 10.53 -16.18
N PRO A 117 -12.18 9.19 -16.20
CA PRO A 117 -10.97 8.49 -16.68
C PRO A 117 -10.60 8.86 -18.11
N PHE A 118 -11.59 8.99 -19.01
CA PHE A 118 -11.34 9.38 -20.39
C PHE A 118 -10.78 10.80 -20.51
N SER A 119 -11.36 11.77 -19.81
CA SER A 119 -10.91 13.17 -19.83
C SER A 119 -9.51 13.32 -19.27
N LEU A 120 -9.19 12.61 -18.19
CA LEU A 120 -7.83 12.57 -17.66
C LEU A 120 -6.85 11.99 -18.69
N ALA A 121 -7.19 10.88 -19.33
CA ALA A 121 -6.35 10.26 -20.34
C ALA A 121 -6.09 11.20 -21.54
N VAL A 122 -7.12 11.86 -22.06
CA VAL A 122 -7.00 12.85 -23.14
C VAL A 122 -6.18 14.05 -22.71
N ALA A 123 -6.37 14.57 -21.50
CA ALA A 123 -5.62 15.71 -20.99
C ALA A 123 -4.12 15.40 -20.84
N LEU A 124 -3.78 14.22 -20.31
CA LEU A 124 -2.39 13.77 -20.18
C LEU A 124 -1.75 13.49 -21.55
N ALA A 125 -2.48 12.88 -22.48
CA ALA A 125 -2.00 12.64 -23.84
C ALA A 125 -1.79 13.96 -24.62
N GLY A 126 -2.66 14.94 -24.40
CA GLY A 126 -2.58 16.27 -25.02
C GLY A 126 -1.57 17.21 -24.34
N SER A 127 -0.85 16.78 -23.30
CA SER A 127 0.21 17.56 -22.68
C SER A 127 1.23 16.68 -21.95
N PRO A 128 2.38 16.39 -22.59
CA PRO A 128 3.47 15.63 -21.95
C PRO A 128 3.95 16.27 -20.64
N ILE A 129 3.95 17.61 -20.56
CA ILE A 129 4.34 18.35 -19.34
C ILE A 129 3.36 18.04 -18.20
N LEU A 130 2.06 18.04 -18.48
CA LEU A 130 1.03 17.68 -17.50
C LEU A 130 1.19 16.22 -17.05
N ALA A 131 1.47 15.32 -17.98
CA ALA A 131 1.72 13.91 -17.67
C ALA A 131 2.95 13.73 -16.77
N LEU A 132 4.05 14.41 -17.05
CA LEU A 132 5.25 14.38 -16.21
C LEU A 132 4.98 14.97 -14.81
N ALA A 133 4.26 16.08 -14.72
CA ALA A 133 3.86 16.65 -13.43
C ALA A 133 2.95 15.69 -12.64
N TRP A 134 1.99 15.05 -13.30
CA TRP A 134 1.10 14.07 -12.69
C TRP A 134 1.85 12.82 -12.22
N VAL A 135 2.77 12.28 -13.01
CA VAL A 135 3.52 11.07 -12.61
C VAL A 135 4.53 11.38 -11.50
N SER A 136 5.24 12.52 -11.60
CA SER A 136 6.28 12.89 -10.64
C SER A 136 5.76 13.13 -9.22
N HIS A 137 4.62 13.80 -9.05
CA HIS A 137 4.07 14.02 -7.70
C HIS A 137 3.58 12.71 -7.05
N LEU A 138 3.10 11.73 -7.83
CA LEU A 138 2.74 10.40 -7.31
C LEU A 138 3.99 9.63 -6.85
N PHE A 139 5.13 9.78 -7.55
CA PHE A 139 6.40 9.28 -7.03
C PHE A 139 6.88 10.04 -5.79
N GLY A 140 6.60 11.34 -5.69
CA GLY A 140 6.77 12.10 -4.45
C GLY A 140 5.93 11.54 -3.30
N ALA A 141 4.66 11.22 -3.57
CA ALA A 141 3.77 10.57 -2.60
C ALA A 141 4.28 9.16 -2.23
N HIS A 142 4.81 8.39 -3.18
CA HIS A 142 5.46 7.11 -2.91
C HIS A 142 6.61 7.26 -1.91
N TRP A 143 7.47 8.27 -2.10
CA TRP A 143 8.58 8.55 -1.21
C TRP A 143 8.14 8.97 0.19
N LEU A 144 7.12 9.82 0.31
CA LEU A 144 6.54 10.23 1.59
C LEU A 144 5.89 9.05 2.32
N MET A 145 5.14 8.23 1.60
CA MET A 145 4.53 7.01 2.14
C MET A 145 5.57 5.98 2.58
N ARG A 146 6.75 5.96 1.93
CA ARG A 146 7.87 5.11 2.35
C ARG A 146 8.39 5.50 3.73
N ARG A 147 8.58 6.79 4.01
CA ARG A 147 8.99 7.25 5.36
C ARG A 147 8.00 6.82 6.44
N TRP A 148 6.70 6.93 6.16
CA TRP A 148 5.67 6.45 7.07
C TRP A 148 5.77 4.94 7.33
N ARG A 149 6.09 4.13 6.30
CA ARG A 149 6.30 2.69 6.48
C ARG A 149 7.58 2.35 7.21
N ASP A 150 8.69 2.99 6.87
CA ASP A 150 9.98 2.76 7.51
C ASP A 150 9.87 2.98 9.04
N GLU A 151 9.11 4.00 9.47
CA GLU A 151 8.80 4.22 10.89
C GLU A 151 7.96 3.08 11.49
N ARG A 152 6.92 2.59 10.79
CA ARG A 152 6.08 1.49 11.29
C ARG A 152 6.85 0.18 11.37
N ASP A 153 7.73 -0.08 10.42
CA ASP A 153 8.57 -1.27 10.38
C ASP A 153 9.66 -1.25 11.46
N SER A 154 10.12 -0.07 11.90
CA SER A 154 11.11 0.04 12.98
C SER A 154 10.64 -0.50 14.33
N ILE A 155 9.32 -0.48 14.58
CA ILE A 155 8.72 -1.01 15.82
C ILE A 155 9.05 -2.50 15.96
N PHE A 156 8.96 -3.26 14.87
CA PHE A 156 9.20 -4.71 14.87
C PHE A 156 10.68 -5.08 14.83
N ARG A 157 11.57 -4.15 14.43
CA ARG A 157 13.02 -4.42 14.40
C ARG A 157 13.65 -4.47 15.79
N HIS A 158 13.09 -3.77 16.77
CA HIS A 158 13.63 -3.75 18.13
C HIS A 158 13.44 -5.07 18.88
N GLU A 159 12.39 -5.83 18.60
CA GLU A 159 12.12 -7.12 19.27
C GLU A 159 13.05 -8.26 18.81
N SER A 160 13.66 -8.13 17.63
CA SER A 160 14.52 -9.17 17.05
C SER A 160 16.00 -9.04 17.44
N ALA A 161 16.39 -7.92 18.05
CA ALA A 161 17.78 -7.56 18.32
C ALA A 161 18.21 -7.82 19.77
N GLU A 162 17.29 -8.14 20.68
CA GLU A 162 17.67 -8.71 21.97
C GLU A 162 18.32 -10.07 21.68
N PRO A 163 19.59 -10.29 22.05
CA PRO A 163 20.14 -11.63 22.09
C PRO A 163 19.22 -12.41 23.01
N ARG A 164 18.41 -13.34 22.47
CA ARG A 164 17.83 -14.38 23.30
C ARG A 164 19.02 -15.00 24.00
N GLU A 165 19.17 -14.71 25.29
CA GLU A 165 20.01 -15.50 26.17
C GLU A 165 19.66 -16.94 25.82
N PRO A 166 20.63 -17.75 25.33
CA PRO A 166 20.34 -19.09 24.88
C PRO A 166 19.60 -19.75 26.02
N ALA A 167 18.33 -20.10 25.80
CA ALA A 167 17.47 -20.66 26.83
C ALA A 167 18.31 -21.68 27.58
N PRO A 168 18.49 -21.54 28.92
CA PRO A 168 19.49 -22.27 29.67
C PRO A 168 19.33 -23.72 29.26
N ALA A 169 20.36 -24.24 28.55
CA ALA A 169 20.26 -25.41 27.70
C ALA A 169 19.32 -26.37 28.39
N ALA A 170 18.08 -26.46 27.88
CA ALA A 170 17.06 -27.24 28.55
C ALA A 170 17.74 -28.58 28.72
N VAL A 171 18.04 -28.94 29.96
CA VAL A 171 18.58 -30.24 30.27
C VAL A 171 17.45 -31.11 29.77
N ILE A 172 17.61 -31.64 28.56
CA ILE A 172 16.77 -32.69 28.03
C ILE A 172 17.16 -33.82 28.98
N VAL A 173 16.49 -33.85 30.13
CA VAL A 173 16.36 -35.05 30.93
C VAL A 173 15.67 -35.96 29.94
N GLU A 174 16.47 -36.78 29.27
CA GLU A 174 16.03 -37.75 28.31
C GLU A 174 15.22 -38.78 29.10
N THR A 175 13.98 -38.41 29.43
CA THR A 175 12.95 -39.31 29.94
C THR A 175 12.38 -40.10 28.77
N THR A 176 13.23 -40.51 27.82
CA THR A 176 12.86 -41.53 26.85
C THR A 176 12.79 -42.82 27.66
N PRO A 177 11.59 -43.41 27.87
CA PRO A 177 11.50 -44.69 28.54
C PRO A 177 12.32 -45.67 27.72
N ARG A 178 13.28 -46.36 28.34
CA ARG A 178 13.99 -47.44 27.66
C ARG A 178 12.94 -48.37 27.05
N PRO A 179 13.00 -48.67 25.75
CA PRO A 179 12.09 -49.64 25.16
C PRO A 179 12.23 -50.95 25.96
N PRO A 180 11.11 -51.62 26.28
CA PRO A 180 11.18 -52.90 26.97
C PRO A 180 12.05 -53.86 26.16
N PRO A 181 12.84 -54.72 26.82
CA PRO A 181 13.64 -55.70 26.11
C PRO A 181 12.73 -56.51 25.18
N PRO A 182 13.21 -56.85 23.96
CA PRO A 182 12.42 -57.65 23.04
C PRO A 182 12.01 -58.97 23.72
N PRO A 183 10.80 -59.46 23.48
CA PRO A 183 10.39 -60.75 24.03
C PRO A 183 11.40 -61.83 23.59
N PRO A 184 11.67 -62.83 24.45
CA PRO A 184 12.51 -63.96 24.06
C PRO A 184 11.94 -64.58 22.79
N ARG A 185 12.81 -64.82 21.80
CA ARG A 185 12.37 -65.47 20.56
C ARG A 185 11.77 -66.83 20.92
N PRO A 186 10.62 -67.21 20.36
CA PRO A 186 10.14 -68.57 20.47
C PRO A 186 11.25 -69.50 19.97
N GLU A 187 11.67 -70.46 20.79
CA GLU A 187 12.52 -71.53 20.31
C GLU A 187 11.74 -72.25 19.21
N LEU A 188 12.18 -72.09 17.96
CA LEU A 188 11.64 -72.84 16.84
C LEU A 188 11.92 -74.32 17.13
N PRO A 189 10.90 -75.18 17.13
CA PRO A 189 11.14 -76.60 17.27
C PRO A 189 12.06 -77.08 16.13
N ALA A 190 12.97 -77.99 16.47
CA ALA A 190 14.15 -78.33 15.66
C ALA A 190 13.81 -78.85 14.24
N ASP A 191 12.57 -79.27 14.01
CA ASP A 191 12.05 -79.74 12.74
C ASP A 191 11.81 -78.63 11.71
N LEU A 192 11.64 -77.37 12.14
CA LEU A 192 11.39 -76.23 11.25
C LEU A 192 12.66 -75.43 10.85
N ALA A 193 13.83 -75.77 11.39
CA ALA A 193 15.10 -75.11 11.07
C ALA A 193 15.66 -75.46 9.67
N ILE A 194 15.14 -76.52 9.02
CA ILE A 194 15.65 -77.04 7.75
C ILE A 194 15.24 -76.18 6.53
N TYR A 195 14.24 -75.30 6.68
CA TYR A 195 13.71 -74.48 5.59
C TYR A 195 14.27 -73.05 5.53
N ALA A 196 15.20 -72.67 6.41
CA ALA A 196 15.68 -71.28 6.55
C ALA A 196 16.99 -70.97 5.80
N ASP A 197 17.41 -71.78 4.83
CA ASP A 197 18.61 -71.54 4.01
C ASP A 197 18.24 -71.29 2.52
N PRO A 198 18.07 -70.02 2.10
CA PRO A 198 17.96 -69.67 0.69
C PRO A 198 19.35 -69.49 0.10
N ARG A 199 19.75 -70.42 -0.79
CA ARG A 199 20.79 -70.17 -1.78
C ARG A 199 20.38 -69.08 -2.76
#